data_AF-A0A7K4F9U4-F1
#
_entry.id   AF-A0A7K4F9U4-F1
#
_cell.length_a   1.000
_cell.length_b   1.000
_cell.length_c   1.000
_cell.angle_alpha   90.00
_cell.angle_beta   90.00
_cell.angle_gamma   90.00
#
_symmetry.space_group_name_H-M   'P 1'
#
loop_
_entity.id
_entity.type
_entity.pdbx_description
1 polymer ?
#
loop_
_entity_poly.entity_id
_entity_poly.type
_entity_poly.pdbx_seq_one_letter_code
_entity_poly.pdbx_strand_id
1 'polypeptide(L)'
;MDKNSEIIKTEIIRILNENGKIRGTDLAKRVIAKVGNEKIVYREISSLVESGEIDKKVHSRSHIEYELINLSESVNTQLKNLHQEVELIYDEISNFEMISNNEKFSYQERLRSIIHQIQIIQSTNGIMKLLSYYPAFKKDKMYSQIIRKINDCWESIMNSITHQPEQDFLNEVLANLRISHLDSKNVN
;
A
#
# COMPACT_ATOMS: atom_id res chain seq x y z
N MET A 1 -29.49 -0.73 11.78
CA MET A 1 -28.72 0.52 11.94
C MET A 1 -29.60 1.54 12.63
N ASP A 2 -29.06 2.27 13.61
CA ASP A 2 -29.80 3.30 14.36
C ASP A 2 -30.03 4.53 13.47
N LYS A 3 -31.30 4.90 13.25
CA LYS A 3 -31.70 6.03 12.40
C LYS A 3 -31.04 7.35 12.84
N ASN A 4 -30.73 7.48 14.12
CA ASN A 4 -30.05 8.66 14.66
C ASN A 4 -28.56 8.71 14.29
N SER A 5 -27.88 7.57 14.19
CA SER A 5 -26.47 7.50 13.76
C SER A 5 -26.30 7.94 12.31
N GLU A 6 -27.18 7.50 11.41
CA GLU A 6 -27.15 7.92 9.99
C GLU A 6 -27.39 9.42 9.80
N ILE A 7 -28.30 10.01 10.59
CA ILE A 7 -28.53 11.47 10.57
C ILE A 7 -27.27 12.22 11.00
N ILE A 8 -26.58 11.73 12.04
CA ILE A 8 -25.35 12.35 12.54
C ILE A 8 -24.23 12.25 11.50
N LYS A 9 -24.02 11.08 10.89
CA LYS A 9 -23.03 10.89 9.82
C LYS A 9 -23.28 11.81 8.63
N THR A 10 -24.55 11.89 8.20
CA THR A 10 -24.95 12.78 7.09
C THR A 10 -24.64 14.23 7.40
N GLU A 11 -24.92 14.70 8.62
CA GLU A 11 -24.63 16.08 9.02
C GLU A 11 -23.13 16.37 9.11
N ILE A 12 -22.33 15.40 9.59
CA ILE A 12 -20.86 15.49 9.58
C ILE A 12 -20.35 15.67 8.14
N ILE A 13 -20.78 14.78 7.22
CA ILE A 13 -20.39 14.84 5.81
C ILE A 13 -20.83 16.16 5.17
N ARG A 14 -22.05 16.63 5.43
CA ARG A 14 -22.56 17.91 4.91
C ARG A 14 -21.68 19.08 5.34
N ILE A 15 -21.33 19.17 6.63
CA ILE A 15 -20.48 20.25 7.14
C ILE A 15 -19.08 20.20 6.52
N LEU A 16 -18.49 19.01 6.40
CA LEU A 16 -17.17 18.85 5.76
C LEU A 16 -17.21 19.19 4.26
N ASN A 17 -18.30 18.85 3.56
CA ASN A 17 -18.48 19.20 2.16
C ASN A 17 -18.60 20.73 1.96
N GLU A 18 -19.26 21.43 2.88
CA GLU A 18 -19.46 22.88 2.81
C GLU A 18 -18.23 23.69 3.21
N ASN A 19 -17.44 23.20 4.17
CA ASN A 19 -16.34 23.96 4.77
C ASN A 19 -14.96 23.46 4.34
N GLY A 20 -14.89 22.30 3.68
CA GLY A 20 -13.64 21.59 3.47
C GLY A 20 -13.01 21.18 4.81
N LYS A 21 -11.72 21.48 4.95
CA LYS A 21 -10.95 21.19 6.17
C LYS A 21 -11.42 22.06 7.34
N ILE A 22 -11.72 21.42 8.47
CA ILE A 22 -12.22 22.10 9.67
C ILE A 22 -11.61 21.52 10.96
N ARG A 23 -11.51 22.36 11.99
CA ARG A 23 -11.08 21.97 13.34
C ARG A 23 -12.07 20.99 13.96
N GLY A 24 -11.55 19.99 14.67
CA GLY A 24 -12.37 18.98 15.35
C GLY A 24 -13.36 19.54 16.35
N THR A 25 -12.95 20.55 17.11
CA THR A 25 -13.83 21.25 18.06
C THR A 25 -14.97 21.98 17.35
N ASP A 26 -14.69 22.60 16.20
CA ASP A 26 -15.68 23.38 15.45
C ASP A 26 -16.65 22.47 14.71
N LEU A 27 -16.16 21.36 14.15
CA LEU A 27 -17.00 20.31 13.57
C LEU A 27 -17.97 19.76 14.60
N ALA A 28 -17.45 19.27 15.73
CA ALA A 28 -18.28 18.69 16.78
C ALA A 28 -19.32 19.69 17.30
N LYS A 29 -18.92 20.94 17.58
CA LYS A 29 -19.83 21.99 18.04
C LYS A 29 -20.98 22.24 17.07
N ARG A 30 -20.71 22.30 15.75
CA ARG A 30 -21.73 22.52 14.72
C ARG A 30 -22.68 21.34 14.57
N VAL A 31 -22.16 20.11 14.61
CA VAL A 31 -22.98 18.90 14.53
C VAL A 31 -23.88 18.80 15.78
N ILE A 32 -23.31 18.97 16.98
CA ILE A 32 -24.04 18.93 18.26
C ILE A 32 -25.16 19.96 18.30
N ALA A 33 -24.93 21.18 17.79
CA ALA A 33 -25.95 22.22 17.72
C ALA A 33 -27.19 21.80 16.90
N LYS A 34 -27.05 20.84 15.96
CA LYS A 34 -28.16 20.33 15.16
C LYS A 34 -28.77 19.03 15.67
N VAL A 35 -27.96 18.12 16.24
CA VAL A 35 -28.40 16.74 16.55
C VAL A 35 -28.35 16.39 18.05
N GLY A 36 -27.81 17.27 18.90
CA GLY A 36 -27.98 17.26 20.36
C GLY A 36 -27.22 16.19 21.16
N ASN A 37 -26.56 15.21 20.54
CA ASN A 37 -25.92 14.09 21.27
C ASN A 37 -24.38 14.07 21.14
N GLU A 38 -23.68 14.78 22.04
CA GLU A 38 -22.22 14.94 22.01
C GLU A 38 -21.43 13.62 21.98
N LYS A 39 -21.75 12.68 22.88
CA LYS A 39 -21.03 11.41 22.96
C LYS A 39 -21.17 10.60 21.67
N ILE A 40 -22.36 10.58 21.07
CA ILE A 40 -22.58 9.88 19.81
C ILE A 40 -21.87 10.61 18.67
N VAL A 41 -21.90 11.95 18.61
CA VAL A 41 -21.20 12.73 17.58
C VAL A 41 -19.72 12.38 17.50
N TYR A 42 -18.99 12.40 18.62
CA TYR A 42 -17.57 12.02 18.61
C TYR A 42 -17.35 10.56 18.21
N ARG A 43 -18.25 9.65 18.61
CA ARG A 43 -18.18 8.25 18.19
C ARG A 43 -18.37 8.09 16.68
N GLU A 44 -19.34 8.79 16.10
CA GLU A 44 -19.59 8.73 14.66
C GLU A 44 -18.45 9.40 13.86
N ILE A 45 -17.85 10.49 14.36
CA ILE A 45 -16.64 11.07 13.76
C ILE A 45 -15.52 10.02 13.74
N SER A 46 -15.25 9.33 14.85
CA SER A 46 -14.24 8.27 14.88
C SER A 46 -14.59 7.13 13.92
N SER A 47 -15.86 6.72 13.85
CA SER A 47 -16.32 5.69 12.92
C SER A 47 -16.11 6.08 11.45
N LEU A 48 -16.30 7.35 11.09
CA LEU A 48 -16.08 7.85 9.73
C LEU A 48 -14.59 7.94 9.38
N VAL A 49 -13.74 8.21 10.38
CA VAL A 49 -12.28 8.13 10.21
C VAL A 49 -11.85 6.67 9.99
N GLU A 50 -12.38 5.76 10.80
CA GLU A 50 -12.08 4.32 10.70
C GLU A 50 -12.57 3.71 9.39
N SER A 51 -13.71 4.16 8.85
CA SER A 51 -14.22 3.72 7.55
C SER A 51 -13.50 4.34 6.35
N GLY A 52 -12.64 5.34 6.58
CA GLY A 52 -11.96 6.05 5.50
C GLY A 52 -12.86 6.96 4.68
N GLU A 53 -13.96 7.46 5.26
CA GLU A 53 -14.81 8.47 4.64
C GLU A 53 -14.27 9.89 4.88
N ILE A 54 -13.61 10.11 6.02
CA ILE A 54 -13.00 11.39 6.39
C ILE A 54 -11.56 11.18 6.90
N ASP A 55 -10.68 12.12 6.60
CA ASP A 55 -9.28 12.10 7.07
C ASP A 55 -9.16 12.84 8.41
N LYS A 56 -8.18 12.44 9.22
CA LYS A 56 -7.88 13.06 10.53
C LYS A 56 -6.41 13.48 10.59
N LYS A 57 -6.17 14.78 10.61
CA LYS A 57 -4.83 15.36 10.76
C LYS A 57 -4.62 15.84 12.19
N VAL A 58 -3.65 15.24 12.89
CA VAL A 58 -3.28 15.59 14.27
C VAL A 58 -2.00 16.42 14.24
N HIS A 59 -2.12 17.71 14.53
CA HIS A 59 -0.96 18.61 14.72
C HIS A 59 -0.55 18.66 16.19
N SER A 60 -1.52 18.59 17.11
CA SER A 60 -1.31 18.45 18.56
C SER A 60 -2.57 17.89 19.23
N ARG A 61 -2.52 17.56 20.53
CA ARG A 61 -3.70 17.08 21.27
C ARG A 61 -4.88 18.08 21.24
N SER A 62 -4.60 19.37 21.13
CA SER A 62 -5.60 20.43 21.01
C SER A 62 -5.80 20.91 19.57
N HIS A 63 -5.05 20.35 18.61
CA HIS A 63 -5.10 20.72 17.20
C HIS A 63 -5.32 19.50 16.33
N ILE A 64 -6.60 19.17 16.12
CA ILE A 64 -7.05 18.11 15.24
C ILE A 64 -7.92 18.73 14.15
N GLU A 65 -7.71 18.30 12.91
CA GLU A 65 -8.44 18.72 11.73
C GLU A 65 -9.07 17.51 11.04
N TYR A 66 -10.24 17.72 10.45
CA TYR A 66 -10.96 16.72 9.66
C TYR A 66 -11.31 17.29 8.29
N GLU A 67 -11.28 16.43 7.27
CA GLU A 67 -11.70 16.75 5.90
C GLU A 67 -12.29 15.51 5.21
N LEU A 68 -13.13 15.69 4.19
CA LEU A 68 -13.57 14.56 3.36
C LEU A 68 -12.38 13.95 2.63
N ILE A 69 -12.31 12.62 2.55
CA ILE A 69 -11.27 11.97 1.76
C ILE A 69 -11.54 12.19 0.27
N ASN A 70 -10.59 12.83 -0.41
CA ASN A 70 -10.57 12.86 -1.85
C ASN A 70 -10.03 11.54 -2.39
N LEU A 71 -10.94 10.64 -2.80
CA LEU A 71 -10.57 9.31 -3.28
C LEU A 71 -9.58 9.38 -4.46
N SER A 72 -9.74 10.34 -5.38
CA SER A 72 -8.84 10.48 -6.53
C SER A 72 -7.42 10.87 -6.12
N GLU A 73 -7.28 11.80 -5.17
CA GLU A 73 -5.99 12.23 -4.63
C GLU A 73 -5.33 11.13 -3.79
N SER A 74 -6.13 10.41 -3.00
CA SER A 74 -5.66 9.28 -2.20
C SER A 74 -5.13 8.15 -3.08
N VAL A 75 -5.89 7.75 -4.11
CA VAL A 75 -5.48 6.75 -5.11
C VAL A 75 -4.20 7.20 -5.81
N ASN A 76 -4.14 8.45 -6.27
CA ASN A 76 -2.96 8.99 -6.95
C ASN A 76 -1.73 8.95 -6.04
N THR A 77 -1.86 9.40 -4.80
CA THR A 77 -0.77 9.38 -3.80
C THR A 77 -0.27 7.97 -3.55
N GLN A 78 -1.18 7.00 -3.36
CA GLN A 78 -0.81 5.61 -3.13
C GLN A 78 -0.09 5.00 -4.34
N LEU A 79 -0.60 5.21 -5.56
CA LEU A 79 0.05 4.72 -6.78
C LEU A 79 1.40 5.40 -7.02
N LYS A 80 1.53 6.68 -6.71
CA LYS A 80 2.80 7.41 -6.82
C LYS A 80 3.86 6.85 -5.88
N ASN A 81 3.48 6.54 -4.63
CA ASN A 81 4.39 5.93 -3.66
C ASN A 81 4.82 4.53 -4.13
N LEU A 82 3.88 3.69 -4.58
CA LEU A 82 4.19 2.37 -5.12
C LEU A 82 5.06 2.43 -6.37
N HIS A 83 4.82 3.40 -7.24
CA HIS A 83 5.66 3.61 -8.42
C HIS A 83 7.10 3.94 -7.99
N GLN A 84 7.30 4.82 -7.00
CA GLN A 84 8.64 5.12 -6.50
C GLN A 84 9.31 3.90 -5.88
N GLU A 85 8.57 3.10 -5.11
CA GLU A 85 9.08 1.88 -4.51
C GLU A 85 9.52 0.86 -5.58
N VAL A 86 8.70 0.63 -6.61
CA VAL A 86 9.04 -0.30 -7.69
C VAL A 86 10.21 0.18 -8.53
N GLU A 87 10.37 1.50 -8.74
CA GLU A 87 11.58 2.04 -9.39
C GLU A 87 12.84 1.73 -8.57
N LEU A 88 12.81 1.93 -7.24
CA LEU A 88 13.95 1.60 -6.38
C LEU A 88 14.28 0.11 -6.41
N ILE A 89 13.27 -0.76 -6.38
CA ILE A 89 13.45 -2.21 -6.47
C ILE A 89 14.07 -2.59 -7.82
N TYR A 90 13.60 -1.99 -8.91
CA TYR A 90 14.15 -2.24 -10.24
C TYR A 90 15.63 -1.83 -10.32
N ASP A 91 15.97 -0.67 -9.77
CA ASP A 91 17.35 -0.18 -9.74
C ASP A 91 18.24 -1.12 -8.92
N GLU A 92 17.76 -1.64 -7.79
CA GLU A 92 18.47 -2.64 -6.98
C GLU A 92 18.73 -3.94 -7.76
N ILE A 93 17.71 -4.46 -8.45
CA ILE A 93 17.83 -5.67 -9.28
C ILE A 93 18.83 -5.44 -10.43
N SER A 94 18.72 -4.32 -11.12
CA SER A 94 19.58 -3.96 -12.26
C SER A 94 21.04 -3.80 -11.82
N ASN A 95 21.26 -3.17 -10.66
CA ASN A 95 22.59 -3.03 -10.08
C ASN A 95 23.18 -4.39 -9.70
N PHE A 96 22.39 -5.29 -9.11
CA PHE A 96 22.84 -6.65 -8.80
C PHE A 96 23.24 -7.41 -10.08
N GLU A 97 22.44 -7.34 -11.14
CA GLU A 97 22.76 -7.96 -12.44
C GLU A 97 24.10 -7.43 -12.99
N MET A 98 24.30 -6.11 -12.97
CA MET A 98 25.56 -5.49 -13.42
C MET A 98 26.77 -5.91 -12.58
N ILE A 99 26.65 -5.88 -11.26
CA ILE A 99 27.76 -6.18 -10.35
C ILE A 99 28.06 -7.68 -10.37
N SER A 100 27.05 -8.55 -10.41
CA SER A 100 27.26 -10.00 -10.44
C SER A 100 28.00 -10.49 -11.69
N ASN A 101 28.00 -9.71 -12.78
CA ASN A 101 28.78 -10.00 -13.97
C ASN A 101 30.27 -9.60 -13.83
N ASN A 102 30.58 -8.64 -12.96
CA ASN A 102 31.91 -8.07 -12.78
C ASN A 102 32.63 -8.61 -11.52
N GLU A 103 31.88 -8.88 -10.46
CA GLU A 103 32.37 -9.35 -9.16
C GLU A 103 32.16 -10.86 -9.00
N LYS A 104 33.08 -11.52 -8.28
CA LYS A 104 33.00 -12.96 -8.00
C LYS A 104 32.19 -13.24 -6.73
N PHE A 105 30.88 -12.95 -6.76
CA PHE A 105 29.99 -13.40 -5.68
C PHE A 105 30.05 -14.91 -5.53
N SER A 106 30.01 -15.39 -4.29
CA SER A 106 29.84 -16.82 -4.01
C SER A 106 28.46 -17.31 -4.44
N TYR A 107 28.34 -18.62 -4.68
CA TYR A 107 27.07 -19.26 -5.03
C TYR A 107 25.94 -18.89 -4.05
N GLN A 108 26.22 -18.92 -2.74
CA GLN A 108 25.24 -18.66 -1.70
C GLN A 108 24.79 -17.19 -1.68
N GLU A 109 25.69 -16.25 -1.94
CA GLU A 109 25.35 -14.82 -2.05
C GLU A 109 24.44 -14.56 -3.24
N ARG A 110 24.72 -15.16 -4.40
CA ARG A 110 23.87 -15.04 -5.59
C ARG A 110 22.49 -15.65 -5.35
N LEU A 111 22.45 -16.87 -4.79
CA LEU A 111 21.20 -17.58 -4.48
C LEU A 111 20.33 -16.76 -3.52
N ARG A 112 20.89 -16.28 -2.40
CA ARG A 112 20.17 -15.47 -1.43
C ARG A 112 19.65 -14.16 -2.01
N SER A 113 20.46 -13.48 -2.82
CA SER A 113 20.09 -12.19 -3.43
C SER A 113 18.92 -12.36 -4.39
N ILE A 114 18.96 -13.38 -5.25
CA ILE A 114 17.88 -13.68 -6.19
C ILE A 114 16.59 -14.05 -5.45
N ILE A 115 16.67 -14.89 -4.41
CA ILE A 115 15.49 -15.23 -3.58
C ILE A 115 14.89 -13.98 -2.95
N HIS A 116 15.72 -13.09 -2.41
CA HIS A 116 15.28 -11.85 -1.78
C HIS A 116 14.55 -10.94 -2.79
N GLN A 117 15.14 -10.72 -3.97
CA GLN A 117 14.54 -9.92 -5.03
C GLN A 117 13.19 -10.49 -5.49
N ILE A 118 13.09 -11.82 -5.63
CA ILE A 118 11.83 -12.50 -5.97
C ILE A 118 10.77 -12.22 -4.91
N GLN A 119 11.09 -12.33 -3.62
CA GLN A 119 10.14 -12.11 -2.52
C GLN A 119 9.64 -10.67 -2.48
N ILE A 120 10.52 -9.69 -2.73
CA ILE A 120 10.14 -8.28 -2.81
C ILE A 120 9.15 -8.08 -3.96
N ILE A 121 9.49 -8.53 -5.18
CA ILE A 121 8.62 -8.37 -6.35
C ILE A 121 7.29 -9.10 -6.19
N GLN A 122 7.27 -10.30 -5.59
CA GLN A 122 6.04 -11.02 -5.28
C GLN A 122 5.14 -10.24 -4.32
N SER A 123 5.73 -9.64 -3.29
CA SER A 123 5.00 -8.82 -2.32
C SER A 123 4.38 -7.59 -2.99
N THR A 124 5.16 -6.86 -3.78
CA THR A 124 4.68 -5.67 -4.50
C THR A 124 3.61 -6.02 -5.54
N ASN A 125 3.79 -7.11 -6.29
CA ASN A 125 2.78 -7.61 -7.22
C ASN A 125 1.49 -8.07 -6.50
N GLY A 126 1.63 -8.64 -5.30
CA GLY A 126 0.51 -8.97 -4.42
C GLY A 126 -0.31 -7.73 -4.03
N ILE A 127 0.36 -6.64 -3.63
CA ILE A 127 -0.29 -5.35 -3.34
C ILE A 127 -1.04 -4.86 -4.58
N MET A 128 -0.39 -4.85 -5.75
CA MET A 128 -1.04 -4.43 -7.00
C MET A 128 -2.28 -5.25 -7.32
N LYS A 129 -2.24 -6.57 -7.10
CA LYS A 129 -3.40 -7.44 -7.29
C LYS A 129 -4.55 -7.09 -6.33
N LEU A 130 -4.25 -6.76 -5.07
CA LEU A 130 -5.27 -6.30 -4.12
C LEU A 130 -5.89 -4.96 -4.56
N LEU A 131 -5.07 -4.02 -5.02
CA LEU A 131 -5.56 -2.73 -5.53
C LEU A 131 -6.40 -2.89 -6.80
N SER A 132 -6.15 -3.93 -7.60
CA SER A 132 -6.88 -4.21 -8.84
C SER A 132 -8.38 -4.47 -8.65
N TYR A 133 -8.80 -4.87 -7.44
CA TYR A 133 -10.21 -5.08 -7.10
C TYR A 133 -11.01 -3.76 -7.03
N TYR A 134 -10.31 -2.63 -6.94
CA TYR A 134 -10.91 -1.31 -6.86
C TYR A 134 -10.80 -0.59 -8.22
N PRO A 135 -11.93 -0.28 -8.89
CA PRO A 135 -11.92 0.34 -10.22
C PRO A 135 -11.17 1.66 -10.29
N ALA A 136 -11.14 2.43 -9.19
CA ALA A 136 -10.44 3.70 -9.11
C ALA A 136 -8.92 3.55 -9.33
N PHE A 137 -8.31 2.49 -8.79
CA PHE A 137 -6.90 2.18 -9.00
C PHE A 137 -6.64 1.63 -10.40
N LYS A 138 -7.43 0.64 -10.83
CA LYS A 138 -7.20 -0.06 -12.11
C LYS A 138 -7.32 0.86 -13.34
N LYS A 139 -8.16 1.89 -13.27
CA LYS A 139 -8.35 2.86 -14.36
C LYS A 139 -7.27 3.94 -14.41
N ASP A 140 -6.49 4.10 -13.35
CA ASP A 140 -5.41 5.07 -13.31
C ASP A 140 -4.26 4.65 -14.22
N LYS A 141 -3.64 5.60 -14.93
CA LYS A 141 -2.54 5.34 -15.86
C LYS A 141 -1.30 4.79 -15.13
N MET A 142 -1.00 5.27 -13.92
CA MET A 142 0.15 4.81 -13.14
C MET A 142 0.05 3.33 -12.78
N TYR A 143 -1.17 2.79 -12.60
CA TYR A 143 -1.36 1.36 -12.34
C TYR A 143 -0.70 0.50 -13.43
N SER A 144 -0.93 0.83 -14.70
CA SER A 144 -0.33 0.11 -15.84
C SER A 144 1.19 0.28 -15.91
N GLN A 145 1.72 1.44 -15.50
CA GLN A 145 3.16 1.71 -15.47
C GLN A 145 3.86 0.85 -14.41
N ILE A 146 3.27 0.75 -13.22
CA ILE A 146 3.79 -0.09 -12.14
C ILE A 146 3.79 -1.56 -12.56
N ILE A 147 2.71 -2.05 -13.16
CA ILE A 147 2.66 -3.44 -13.67
C ILE A 147 3.74 -3.70 -14.71
N ARG A 148 3.95 -2.76 -15.64
CA ARG A 148 5.02 -2.89 -16.63
C ARG A 148 6.39 -2.97 -15.96
N LYS A 149 6.66 -2.09 -15.00
CA LYS A 149 7.92 -2.06 -14.27
C LYS A 149 8.16 -3.33 -13.45
N ILE A 150 7.11 -3.90 -12.83
CA ILE A 150 7.17 -5.21 -12.17
C ILE A 150 7.55 -6.32 -13.17
N ASN A 151 7.01 -6.30 -14.40
CA ASN A 151 7.39 -7.27 -15.43
C ASN A 151 8.85 -7.10 -15.85
N ASP A 152 9.32 -5.86 -16.00
CA ASP A 152 10.72 -5.56 -16.31
C ASP A 152 11.64 -6.12 -15.20
N CYS A 153 11.25 -5.99 -13.92
CA CYS A 153 11.98 -6.62 -12.81
C CYS A 153 12.04 -8.15 -12.91
N TRP A 154 10.93 -8.80 -13.27
CA TRP A 154 10.91 -10.25 -13.46
C TRP A 154 11.83 -10.69 -14.59
N GLU A 155 11.89 -9.92 -15.67
CA GLU A 155 12.79 -10.17 -16.80
C GLU A 155 14.26 -10.10 -16.35
N SER A 156 14.67 -9.05 -15.64
CA SER A 156 16.04 -8.92 -15.10
C SER A 156 16.41 -10.03 -14.11
N ILE A 157 15.49 -10.42 -13.22
CA ILE A 157 15.70 -11.55 -12.30
C ILE A 157 15.90 -12.85 -13.10
N MET A 158 15.05 -13.09 -14.10
CA MET A 158 15.12 -14.31 -14.89
C MET A 158 16.42 -14.36 -15.71
N ASN A 159 16.83 -13.24 -16.31
CA ASN A 159 18.11 -13.10 -16.97
C ASN A 159 19.27 -13.41 -16.01
N SER A 160 19.21 -12.89 -14.78
CA SER A 160 20.23 -13.17 -13.75
C SER A 160 20.29 -14.66 -13.40
N ILE A 161 19.16 -15.37 -13.39
CA ILE A 161 19.10 -16.82 -13.14
C ILE A 161 19.64 -17.62 -14.34
N THR A 162 19.25 -17.29 -15.58
CA THR A 162 19.61 -18.07 -16.77
C THR A 162 21.11 -18.02 -17.07
N HIS A 163 21.78 -16.93 -16.69
CA HIS A 163 23.22 -16.76 -16.92
C HIS A 163 24.08 -17.30 -15.78
N GLN A 164 23.50 -17.98 -14.79
CA GLN A 164 24.27 -18.64 -13.74
C GLN A 164 25.07 -19.83 -14.30
N PRO A 165 26.30 -20.06 -13.81
CA PRO A 165 27.13 -21.15 -14.30
C PRO A 165 26.62 -22.53 -13.86
N GLU A 166 25.85 -22.61 -12.77
CA GLU A 166 25.30 -23.87 -12.25
C GLU A 166 24.01 -24.28 -12.99
N GLN A 167 23.98 -25.49 -13.56
CA GLN A 167 22.81 -26.00 -14.30
C GLN A 167 21.53 -26.13 -13.44
N ASP A 168 21.69 -26.38 -12.13
CA ASP A 168 20.57 -26.59 -11.21
C ASP A 168 20.17 -25.32 -10.42
N PHE A 169 20.76 -24.16 -10.73
CA PHE A 169 20.53 -22.94 -9.94
C PHE A 169 19.05 -22.56 -9.82
N LEU A 170 18.30 -22.65 -10.92
CA LEU A 170 16.85 -22.39 -10.92
C LEU A 170 16.10 -23.36 -10.00
N ASN A 171 16.47 -24.64 -9.99
CA ASN A 171 15.83 -25.65 -9.14
C ASN A 171 16.02 -25.30 -7.66
N GLU A 172 17.21 -24.83 -7.29
CA GLU A 172 17.56 -24.40 -5.94
C GLU A 172 16.81 -23.13 -5.53
N VAL A 173 16.68 -22.14 -6.41
CA VAL A 173 15.82 -20.96 -6.18
C VAL A 173 14.38 -21.40 -5.89
N LEU A 174 13.82 -22.26 -6.74
CA LEU A 174 12.44 -22.75 -6.60
C LEU A 174 12.23 -23.57 -5.31
N ALA A 175 13.21 -24.40 -4.93
CA ALA A 175 13.15 -25.18 -3.70
C ALA A 175 13.07 -24.26 -2.47
N ASN A 176 13.91 -23.21 -2.41
CA ASN A 176 13.92 -22.28 -1.30
C ASN A 176 12.65 -21.43 -1.21
N LEU A 177 12.09 -21.01 -2.34
CA LEU A 177 10.80 -20.31 -2.36
C LEU A 177 9.65 -21.20 -1.86
N ARG A 178 9.70 -22.50 -2.14
CA ARG A 178 8.69 -23.47 -1.64
C ARG A 178 8.84 -23.76 -0.14
N ILE A 179 10.06 -23.84 0.38
CA ILE A 179 10.31 -24.06 1.81
C ILE A 179 9.70 -22.93 2.64
N SER A 180 9.75 -21.69 2.15
CA SER A 180 9.07 -20.55 2.79
C SER A 180 7.54 -20.70 2.90
N HIS A 181 6.90 -21.58 2.11
CA HIS A 181 5.45 -21.81 2.14
C HIS A 181 5.04 -23.09 2.88
N LEU A 182 5.98 -23.98 3.22
CA LEU A 182 5.69 -25.33 3.73
C LEU A 182 6.07 -25.58 5.19
N ASP A 183 6.83 -24.68 5.83
CA ASP A 183 7.08 -24.77 7.27
C ASP A 183 5.92 -24.18 8.11
N SER A 184 4.75 -24.80 7.96
CA SER A 184 3.62 -24.66 8.90
C SER A 184 3.85 -25.43 10.22
N LYS A 185 5.10 -25.81 10.54
CA LYS A 185 5.45 -26.59 11.73
C LYS A 185 5.80 -25.75 12.97
N ASN A 186 5.74 -24.42 12.87
CA ASN A 186 5.99 -23.51 14.01
C ASN A 186 4.80 -22.56 14.27
N VAL A 187 3.58 -23.09 14.24
CA VAL A 187 2.45 -22.46 14.92
C VAL A 187 2.02 -23.41 16.04
N ASN A 188 2.75 -23.33 17.15
CA ASN A 188 2.32 -23.86 18.45
C ASN A 188 1.64 -22.73 19.23
#